data_AF-A0A971TCC6-F1
#
_entry.id   AF-A0A971TCC6-F1
#
_cell.length_a   1.000
_cell.length_b   1.000
_cell.length_c   1.000
_cell.angle_alpha   90.00
_cell.angle_beta   90.00
_cell.angle_gamma   90.00
#
_symmetry.space_group_name_H-M   'P 1'
#
loop_
_entity.id
_entity.type
_entity.pdbx_description
1 polymer ?
#
loop_
_entity_poly.entity_id
_entity_poly.type
_entity_poly.pdbx_seq_one_letter_code
_entity_poly.pdbx_strand_id
1 'polypeptide(L)' 'MVCSNCGYQLAPEDKFCGGCGAYLTDAPAEQAAPIQGSQPQANQPQANQPQYNQP' A
#
# COMPACT_ATOMS: atom_id res chain seq x y z
N MET A 1 -13.23 12.95 -14.58
CA MET A 1 -12.62 13.88 -13.59
C MET A 1 -11.11 13.65 -13.54
N VAL A 2 -10.34 14.45 -12.81
CA VAL A 2 -8.89 14.29 -12.71
C VAL A 2 -8.51 14.07 -11.24
N CYS A 3 -7.58 13.16 -10.97
CA CYS A 3 -7.12 12.90 -9.61
C CYS A 3 -6.37 14.11 -9.07
N SER A 4 -6.85 14.70 -7.97
CA SER A 4 -6.17 15.83 -7.33
C SER A 4 -4.81 15.47 -6.74
N ASN A 5 -4.54 14.18 -6.51
CA ASN A 5 -3.26 13.71 -5.95
C ASN A 5 -2.16 13.55 -7.01
N CYS A 6 -2.50 13.18 -8.25
CA CYS A 6 -1.49 12.82 -9.26
C CYS A 6 -1.78 13.30 -10.69
N GLY A 7 -2.94 13.92 -10.94
CA GLY A 7 -3.32 14.40 -12.28
C GLY A 7 -3.83 13.32 -13.24
N TYR A 8 -4.01 12.07 -12.78
CA TYR A 8 -4.50 10.98 -13.64
C TYR A 8 -5.97 11.19 -14.05
N GLN A 9 -6.34 10.75 -15.26
CA GLN A 9 -7.70 10.84 -15.76
C GLN A 9 -8.58 9.74 -15.14
N LEU A 10 -9.62 10.15 -14.42
CA LEU A 10 -10.52 9.27 -13.68
C LEU A 10 -11.90 9.18 -14.35
N ALA A 11 -12.45 7.97 -14.36
CA ALA A 11 -13.84 7.72 -14.70
C ALA A 11 -14.76 8.08 -13.52
N PRO A 12 -16.03 8.48 -13.79
CA PRO A 12 -16.98 8.83 -12.74
C PRO A 12 -17.38 7.65 -11.83
N GLU A 13 -17.18 6.41 -12.29
CA GLU A 13 -17.47 5.19 -11.51
C GLU A 13 -16.27 4.71 -10.68
N ASP A 14 -15.08 5.32 -10.85
CA ASP A 14 -13.87 4.90 -10.16
C ASP A 14 -13.98 5.16 -8.65
N LYS A 15 -13.69 4.11 -7.86
CA LYS A 15 -13.61 4.20 -6.39
C LYS A 15 -12.21 4.59 -5.91
N PHE A 16 -11.20 4.34 -6.74
CA PHE A 16 -9.78 4.60 -6.49
C PHE A 16 -9.09 5.03 -7.78
N CYS A 17 -7.98 5.76 -7.65
CA CYS A 17 -7.21 6.25 -8.77
C CYS A 17 -6.32 5.14 -9.34
N GLY A 18 -6.54 4.72 -10.58
CA GLY A 18 -5.68 3.75 -11.27
C GLY A 18 -4.22 4.21 -11.44
N GLY A 19 -3.96 5.52 -11.43
CA GLY A 19 -2.60 6.07 -11.56
C GLY A 19 -1.76 6.08 -10.28
N CYS A 20 -2.37 6.20 -9.09
CA CYS A 20 -1.61 6.34 -7.82
C CYS A 20 -2.19 5.54 -6.64
N GLY A 21 -3.36 4.91 -6.81
CA GLY A 21 -4.03 4.14 -5.77
C GLY A 21 -4.83 4.96 -4.75
N ALA A 22 -4.90 6.29 -4.87
CA ALA A 22 -5.65 7.13 -3.94
C ALA A 22 -7.17 6.87 -4.03
N TYR A 23 -7.86 6.78 -2.90
CA TYR A 23 -9.33 6.65 -2.87
C TYR A 23 -10.00 7.95 -3.34
N LEU A 24 -11.11 7.81 -4.09
CA LEU A 24 -11.81 8.93 -4.74
C LEU A 24 -13.14 9.28 -4.06
N THR A 25 -13.62 8.43 -3.16
CA THR A 25 -14.90 8.61 -2.48
C THR A 25 -14.72 9.37 -1.17
N ASP A 26 -15.42 10.49 -1.05
CA ASP A 26 -15.73 11.21 0.19
C ASP A 26 -16.76 10.40 1.00
N ALA A 27 -16.41 9.19 1.44
CA ALA A 27 -17.14 8.59 2.55
C ALA A 27 -16.73 9.39 3.80
N PRO A 28 -17.68 9.85 4.66
CA PRO A 28 -17.31 10.54 5.87
C PRO A 28 -16.31 9.67 6.61
N ALA A 29 -15.16 10.26 6.89
CA ALA A 29 -14.03 9.63 7.54
C ALA A 29 -14.39 9.23 8.98
N GLU A 30 -15.24 8.24 9.17
CA GLU A 30 -15.39 7.57 10.45
C GLU A 30 -14.36 6.44 10.50
N GLN A 31 -13.13 6.85 10.79
CA GLN A 31 -12.06 6.06 11.39
C GLN A 31 -11.83 4.64 10.84
N ALA A 32 -11.07 4.57 9.75
CA ALA A 32 -9.87 3.74 9.79
C ALA A 32 -8.72 4.63 9.36
N ALA A 33 -7.83 4.95 10.31
CA ALA A 33 -6.65 5.74 10.06
C ALA A 33 -5.94 5.24 8.79
N PRO A 34 -5.45 6.13 7.91
CA PRO A 34 -4.53 5.70 6.88
C PRO A 34 -3.32 5.12 7.62
N ILE A 35 -3.18 3.80 7.63
CA ILE A 35 -1.88 3.17 7.86
C ILE A 35 -1.01 3.45 6.62
N GLN A 36 -0.70 4.72 6.40
CA GLN A 36 0.47 5.14 5.67
C GLN A 36 1.67 4.83 6.57
N GLY A 37 2.14 3.59 6.51
CA GLY A 37 3.40 3.22 7.15
C GLY A 37 3.42 1.81 7.71
N SER A 38 3.58 0.81 6.84
CA SER A 38 4.35 -0.37 7.22
C SER A 38 4.98 -1.01 5.98
N GLN A 39 5.97 -0.33 5.41
CA GLN A 39 7.09 -1.08 4.84
C GLN A 39 8.37 -0.51 5.43
N PRO A 40 9.02 -1.30 6.29
CA PRO A 40 10.35 -1.73 5.92
C PRO A 40 10.22 -3.19 5.48
N GLN A 41 10.41 -3.38 4.18
CA GLN A 41 10.84 -4.66 3.63
C GLN A 41 12.03 -5.09 4.47
N ALA A 42 11.83 -6.04 5.39
CA ALA A 42 12.90 -6.60 6.19
C ALA A 42 13.80 -7.35 5.22
N ASN A 43 14.81 -6.66 4.70
CA ASN A 43 15.94 -7.23 3.98
C ASN A 43 16.74 -8.01 5.03
N GLN A 44 16.22 -9.17 5.43
CA GLN A 44 16.94 -10.09 6.29
C GLN A 44 17.90 -10.86 5.38
N PRO A 45 19.23 -10.73 5.55
CA PRO A 45 20.09 -11.79 5.07
C PRO A 45 19.62 -13.04 5.81
N GLN A 46 19.07 -14.02 5.09
CA GLN A 46 18.77 -15.32 5.67
C GLN A 46 20.07 -15.83 6.25
N ALA A 47 20.23 -15.66 7.57
CA ALA A 47 21.38 -16.15 8.28
C ALA A 47 21.40 -17.65 8.03
N ASN A 48 22.39 -18.07 7.24
CA ASN A 48 22.72 -19.45 6.99
C ASN A 48 22.96 -20.11 8.35
N GLN A 49 21.93 -20.72 8.91
CA GLN A 49 22.06 -21.57 10.09
C GLN A 49 22.53 -22.92 9.57
N PRO A 50 23.78 -23.35 9.81
CA PRO A 50 24.09 -24.76 9.65
C PRO A 50 23.28 -25.50 10.71
N GLN A 51 22.23 -26.20 10.26
CA GLN A 51 21.56 -27.25 11.01
C GLN A 51 22.65 -28.28 11.33
N TYR A 52 23.38 -28.12 12.43
CA TYR A 52 24.47 -29.03 12.78
C TYR A 52 23.85 -30.40 13.00
N ASN A 53 24.05 -31.24 11.99
CA ASN A 53 23.54 -32.60 11.90
C ASN A 53 23.91 -33.33 13.19
N GLN A 54 22.87 -33.80 13.86
CA GLN A 54 22.98 -34.75 14.95
C GLN A 54 23.37 -36.12 14.38
N PRO A 55 24.48 -36.68 14.85
CA PRO A 55 24.60 -38.11 15.16
C PRO A 55 24.46 -38.38 16.66
#